data_AF-A0A1V6Q5E8-F1
#
_entry.id   AF-A0A1V6Q5E8-F1
#
_cell.length_a   1.000
_cell.length_b   1.000
_cell.length_c   1.000
_cell.angle_alpha   90.00
_cell.angle_beta   90.00
_cell.angle_gamma   90.00
#
_symmetry.space_group_name_H-M   'P 1'
#
loop_
_entity.id
_entity.type
_entity.pdbx_description
1 polymer ?
#
loop_
_entity_poly.entity_id
_entity_poly.type
_entity_poly.pdbx_seq_one_letter_code
_entity_poly.pdbx_strand_id
1 'polypeptide(L)'
;MLGCKVQTKPPLRGKGKIQIGAGPSPKEVVRGRRCDETKPSCQECSKKGHICPGYEKQNLKWRYVFKDDTHETTKTASSTETPKSIAADSFEATNPPQEPEREISPNEDQDQLDTTGSSVFEEFPDIDDPTNIWFNLESGLPAMEVENDDEQNSLSILRKQLSNTSIPSFLIQLPAMLVEYYFRTVCNQWSSFDCPLNPFRTIISRLWSRNAAIYFTIQSMSAASLANDFPSMRAIGRQTQQQAIVCLQNSTRGRSARMGDDEFFLALLMLGSTTGWHDPSDLGLSYLKAAQEHLLRQKRRCKSPNFGVAKQYPLFKQCLLYWNLLAAFVAEDSPILNEDSPTENSDGDLSIYLVDGQAIPHPWTGSLTYALSLFYRTARVIRASKTSHRKQAQAVDPALVDFSRLAEELDLRQRAEELENSILFSGFSFYCGPVDIGDTNTPPSHFLTLAEAYRCAALLQIYHVFPEILEERLRSNQEADGESSIPALFLLLFPITADWVSLSIEDTRHTLALHIVSLLDQLPSTSGTKVMQPVILACISSDLVFSSGSVLGPAANAIPNLNTLDVDIAQARRKVKMKLSELTIILPKLPMQRITNVINETWDRADSGLEEFWLDVMLDLNLETIMG
;
A
#
# COMPACT_ATOMS: atom_id res chain seq x y z
N MET A 1 -54.64 9.09 1.02
CA MET A 1 -55.82 9.96 0.83
C MET A 1 -55.89 10.93 2.00
N LEU A 2 -55.97 12.24 1.69
CA LEU A 2 -56.38 13.39 2.54
C LEU A 2 -55.54 13.61 3.83
N GLY A 3 -54.74 14.66 4.05
CA GLY A 3 -54.71 16.02 3.49
C GLY A 3 -55.58 16.98 4.32
N CYS A 4 -54.98 17.89 5.12
CA CYS A 4 -55.33 19.32 5.12
C CYS A 4 -54.48 20.17 6.09
N LYS A 5 -53.82 21.19 5.51
CA LYS A 5 -53.31 22.41 6.15
C LYS A 5 -54.48 23.38 6.40
N VAL A 6 -54.38 24.23 7.42
CA VAL A 6 -54.89 25.62 7.35
C VAL A 6 -53.96 26.58 8.08
N GLN A 7 -53.46 27.57 7.34
CA GLN A 7 -52.85 28.81 7.83
C GLN A 7 -53.93 29.81 8.20
N THR A 8 -53.71 30.66 9.22
CA THR A 8 -54.16 32.07 9.18
C THR A 8 -53.18 32.96 9.96
N LYS A 9 -53.05 34.20 9.48
CA LYS A 9 -52.09 35.25 9.85
C LYS A 9 -52.87 36.42 10.53
N PRO A 10 -52.23 37.54 10.92
CA PRO A 10 -52.18 38.13 12.28
C PRO A 10 -53.11 39.36 12.49
N PRO A 11 -52.98 40.11 13.61
CA PRO A 11 -52.75 41.57 13.45
C PRO A 11 -51.92 42.32 14.53
N LEU A 12 -51.18 43.34 14.05
CA LEU A 12 -51.08 44.76 14.47
C LEU A 12 -50.64 45.24 15.89
N ARG A 13 -49.45 45.88 15.89
CA ARG A 13 -48.96 47.17 16.48
C ARG A 13 -49.67 47.86 17.68
N GLY A 14 -48.84 48.30 18.64
CA GLY A 14 -49.01 49.56 19.42
C GLY A 14 -48.14 49.67 20.69
N LYS A 15 -46.91 50.18 20.63
CA LYS A 15 -46.39 51.46 21.20
C LYS A 15 -46.34 51.63 22.74
N GLY A 16 -45.11 51.79 23.27
CA GLY A 16 -44.80 52.44 24.56
C GLY A 16 -43.29 52.63 24.78
N LYS A 17 -42.81 53.89 24.79
CA LYS A 17 -41.43 54.37 25.06
C LYS A 17 -41.15 54.38 26.58
N ILE A 18 -39.93 54.34 27.15
CA ILE A 18 -38.87 55.38 27.33
C ILE A 18 -37.70 54.63 28.07
N GLN A 19 -36.44 54.50 27.64
CA GLN A 19 -35.28 55.41 27.42
C GLN A 19 -34.36 55.61 28.65
N ILE A 20 -33.14 55.03 28.63
CA ILE A 20 -31.88 55.49 29.30
C ILE A 20 -30.69 55.03 28.41
N GLY A 21 -30.03 55.95 27.68
CA GLY A 21 -28.61 56.35 27.87
C GLY A 21 -27.60 55.52 27.03
N ALA A 22 -27.28 55.86 25.78
CA ALA A 22 -26.33 56.88 25.25
C ALA A 22 -24.82 56.54 25.41
N GLY A 23 -24.22 56.07 24.29
CA GLY A 23 -22.77 55.93 24.02
C GLY A 23 -22.58 55.52 22.54
N PRO A 24 -21.54 56.01 21.81
CA PRO A 24 -21.72 56.54 20.44
C PRO A 24 -21.69 55.49 19.31
N SER A 25 -22.36 55.87 18.22
CA SER A 25 -22.54 55.17 16.95
C SER A 25 -21.26 55.02 16.11
N PRO A 26 -21.26 54.12 15.11
CA PRO A 26 -20.08 53.70 14.35
C PRO A 26 -19.71 54.72 13.25
N LYS A 27 -18.40 54.89 13.03
CA LYS A 27 -17.87 55.65 11.89
C LYS A 27 -18.15 54.90 10.58
N GLU A 28 -18.62 55.68 9.62
CA GLU A 28 -19.00 55.31 8.26
C GLU A 28 -17.93 54.50 7.51
N VAL A 29 -18.38 53.44 6.84
CA VAL A 29 -17.60 52.71 5.84
C VAL A 29 -17.50 53.58 4.59
N VAL A 30 -16.36 54.22 4.39
CA VAL A 30 -16.05 54.95 3.14
C VAL A 30 -15.77 53.94 2.04
N ARG A 31 -16.56 54.02 0.96
CA ARG A 31 -16.41 53.23 -0.27
C ARG A 31 -15.00 53.37 -0.85
N GLY A 32 -14.45 52.25 -1.33
CA GLY A 32 -13.07 52.08 -1.77
C GLY A 32 -12.61 53.10 -2.81
N ARG A 33 -11.47 53.75 -2.52
CA ARG A 33 -10.71 54.57 -3.46
C ARG A 33 -9.58 53.72 -4.03
N ARG A 34 -9.34 53.82 -5.34
CA ARG A 34 -8.20 53.16 -6.00
C ARG A 34 -6.92 53.93 -5.62
N CYS A 35 -5.93 53.22 -5.08
CA CYS A 35 -4.61 53.74 -4.74
C CYS A 35 -3.63 53.28 -5.81
N ASP A 36 -2.70 54.15 -6.24
CA ASP A 36 -1.71 53.90 -7.28
C ASP A 36 -0.35 53.39 -6.74
N GLU A 37 -0.28 53.10 -5.44
CA GLU A 37 0.86 52.48 -4.72
C GLU A 37 2.25 53.16 -4.86
N THR A 38 2.30 54.37 -5.41
CA THR A 38 3.54 55.15 -5.55
C THR A 38 4.10 55.61 -4.19
N LYS A 39 5.42 55.48 -3.99
CA LYS A 39 6.14 55.86 -2.75
C LYS A 39 6.92 57.16 -2.95
N PRO A 40 7.00 58.07 -1.96
CA PRO A 40 6.55 57.93 -0.56
C PRO A 40 5.07 58.26 -0.29
N SER A 41 4.32 58.77 -1.28
CA SER A 41 2.89 59.08 -1.16
C SER A 41 2.16 58.84 -2.48
N CYS A 42 0.95 58.28 -2.42
CA CYS A 42 0.10 58.06 -3.59
C CYS A 42 -0.17 59.36 -4.35
N GLN A 43 -0.18 59.35 -5.69
CA GLN A 43 -0.36 60.60 -6.47
C GLN A 43 -1.72 61.25 -6.21
N GLU A 44 -2.75 60.42 -5.96
CA GLU A 44 -4.10 60.89 -5.66
C GLU A 44 -4.18 61.61 -4.30
N CYS A 45 -3.33 61.21 -3.36
CA CYS A 45 -3.18 61.79 -2.03
C CYS A 45 -2.44 63.13 -2.10
N SER A 46 -1.36 63.16 -2.90
CA SER A 46 -0.53 64.35 -3.12
C SER A 46 -1.30 65.48 -3.79
N LYS A 47 -2.06 65.18 -4.86
CA LYS A 47 -2.88 66.18 -5.57
C LYS A 47 -3.97 66.83 -4.71
N LYS A 48 -4.44 66.12 -3.68
CA LYS A 48 -5.53 66.60 -2.80
C LYS A 48 -5.01 67.19 -1.49
N GLY A 49 -3.69 67.30 -1.31
CA GLY A 49 -3.08 67.87 -0.10
C GLY A 49 -3.32 67.05 1.17
N HIS A 50 -3.62 65.75 1.04
CA HIS A 50 -3.81 64.86 2.17
C HIS A 50 -2.54 64.05 2.46
N ILE A 51 -2.22 63.87 3.75
CA ILE A 51 -1.11 63.01 4.19
C ILE A 51 -1.47 61.57 3.86
N CYS A 52 -0.69 60.94 2.97
CA CYS A 52 -0.87 59.54 2.61
C CYS A 52 -0.48 58.67 3.83
N PRO A 53 -1.36 57.76 4.32
CA PRO A 53 -1.06 56.96 5.50
C PRO A 53 0.10 55.97 5.29
N GLY A 54 0.58 55.77 4.05
CA GLY A 54 1.64 54.82 3.74
C GLY A 54 1.23 53.36 3.98
N TYR A 55 1.98 52.42 3.43
CA TYR A 55 1.80 51.00 3.75
C TYR A 55 2.60 50.68 5.01
N GLU A 56 1.96 50.69 6.18
CA GLU A 56 2.50 49.96 7.32
C GLU A 56 2.50 48.47 6.95
N LYS A 57 3.69 47.86 6.91
CA LYS A 57 3.82 46.40 6.86
C LYS A 57 3.15 45.85 8.11
N GLN A 58 1.90 45.42 8.02
CA GLN A 58 1.30 44.61 9.06
C GLN A 58 2.12 43.33 9.14
N ASN A 59 2.91 43.20 10.20
CA ASN A 59 3.59 41.96 10.53
C ASN A 59 2.50 40.90 10.73
N LEU A 60 2.42 39.94 9.81
CA LEU A 60 1.50 38.81 9.88
C LEU A 60 1.76 38.03 11.16
N LYS A 61 0.91 38.19 12.17
CA LYS A 61 0.88 37.35 13.36
C LYS A 61 -0.02 36.16 13.09
N TRP A 62 0.58 34.99 12.90
CA TRP A 62 -0.13 33.71 12.83
C TRP A 62 -0.89 33.46 14.13
N ARG A 63 -2.16 33.08 14.00
CA ARG A 63 -3.01 32.65 15.11
C ARG A 63 -3.34 31.18 14.90
N TYR A 64 -2.63 30.30 15.62
CA TYR A 64 -2.96 28.89 15.67
C TYR A 64 -4.21 28.71 16.54
N VAL A 65 -5.22 28.03 16.02
CA VAL A 65 -6.43 27.67 16.76
C VAL A 65 -6.47 26.15 16.87
N PHE A 66 -5.86 25.63 17.93
CA PHE A 66 -6.31 24.41 18.59
C PHE A 66 -6.30 24.74 20.09
N LYS A 67 -7.49 24.73 20.69
CA LYS A 67 -7.65 24.68 22.15
C LYS A 67 -7.56 23.21 22.52
N ASP A 68 -6.58 22.87 23.34
CA ASP A 68 -6.84 22.21 24.61
C ASP A 68 -5.73 22.59 25.59
N ASP A 69 -6.18 22.94 26.80
CA ASP A 69 -5.40 23.55 27.86
C ASP A 69 -4.43 22.54 28.50
N THR A 70 -3.17 22.91 28.65
CA THR A 70 -2.42 22.81 29.92
C THR A 70 -1.04 23.47 29.77
N HIS A 71 -0.71 24.25 30.80
CA HIS A 71 0.47 25.11 30.90
C HIS A 71 1.77 24.31 31.09
N GLU A 72 2.86 24.73 30.46
CA GLU A 72 4.04 25.25 31.19
C GLU A 72 5.14 25.80 30.26
N THR A 73 5.81 26.82 30.78
CA THR A 73 6.72 27.77 30.13
C THR A 73 8.19 27.39 30.25
N THR A 74 9.01 27.56 29.20
CA THR A 74 10.34 28.20 29.35
C THR A 74 10.94 28.74 28.04
N LYS A 75 11.64 29.87 28.18
CA LYS A 75 12.43 30.68 27.21
C LYS A 75 13.79 29.95 26.95
N THR A 76 14.64 30.18 25.94
CA THR A 76 15.31 31.44 25.53
C THR A 76 16.32 31.17 24.37
N ALA A 77 16.61 32.21 23.54
CA ALA A 77 17.85 32.60 22.82
C ALA A 77 18.61 31.61 21.88
N SER A 78 18.78 31.88 20.57
CA SER A 78 19.66 32.83 19.83
C SER A 78 21.08 32.32 19.53
N SER A 79 21.38 32.27 18.22
CA SER A 79 22.66 32.46 17.47
C SER A 79 23.98 31.89 18.05
N THR A 80 24.93 31.41 17.25
CA THR A 80 25.87 32.26 16.48
C THR A 80 26.88 31.36 15.72
N GLU A 81 27.14 31.72 14.45
CA GLU A 81 28.39 31.65 13.66
C GLU A 81 29.14 30.36 13.25
N THR A 82 29.62 30.45 12.01
CA THR A 82 30.54 29.61 11.22
C THR A 82 32.01 29.85 11.58
N PRO A 83 32.95 29.07 11.01
CA PRO A 83 33.83 29.67 9.99
C PRO A 83 34.21 28.76 8.79
N LYS A 84 34.72 29.46 7.75
CA LYS A 84 35.33 29.07 6.44
C LYS A 84 36.59 28.18 6.63
N SER A 85 37.29 27.54 5.67
CA SER A 85 37.57 27.63 4.21
C SER A 85 38.31 26.31 3.79
N ILE A 86 38.44 25.88 2.53
CA ILE A 86 39.51 26.23 1.55
C ILE A 86 39.28 25.45 0.21
N ALA A 87 39.59 26.12 -0.91
CA ALA A 87 39.90 25.76 -2.33
C ALA A 87 40.02 24.26 -2.73
N ALA A 88 39.40 23.78 -3.81
CA ALA A 88 39.57 24.03 -5.27
C ALA A 88 40.79 23.31 -5.90
N ASP A 89 40.52 22.38 -6.83
CA ASP A 89 41.29 22.22 -8.07
C ASP A 89 40.47 21.48 -9.14
N SER A 90 40.60 21.99 -10.37
CA SER A 90 39.94 21.56 -11.61
C SER A 90 40.85 20.64 -12.42
N PHE A 91 40.32 19.98 -13.46
CA PHE A 91 40.92 19.63 -14.78
C PHE A 91 40.17 18.37 -15.31
N GLU A 92 39.25 18.47 -16.26
CA GLU A 92 39.37 18.70 -17.72
C GLU A 92 39.46 17.39 -18.53
N ALA A 93 38.67 17.36 -19.61
CA ALA A 93 38.25 16.21 -20.39
C ALA A 93 39.29 15.71 -21.41
N THR A 94 39.19 14.43 -21.81
CA THR A 94 39.64 13.98 -23.14
C THR A 94 38.99 12.65 -23.54
N ASN A 95 38.43 12.62 -24.75
CA ASN A 95 38.09 11.46 -25.61
C ASN A 95 38.77 11.75 -26.97
N PRO A 96 38.81 10.85 -28.00
CA PRO A 96 38.73 9.38 -28.10
C PRO A 96 39.95 8.86 -28.96
N PRO A 97 39.92 7.68 -29.65
CA PRO A 97 39.34 7.60 -31.02
C PRO A 97 38.69 6.25 -31.44
N GLN A 98 37.92 6.32 -32.53
CA GLN A 98 37.21 5.27 -33.29
C GLN A 98 38.12 4.48 -34.25
N GLU A 99 37.68 3.28 -34.70
CA GLU A 99 37.48 2.83 -36.12
C GLU A 99 37.18 1.29 -36.22
N PRO A 100 36.81 0.68 -37.38
CA PRO A 100 35.42 0.42 -37.80
C PRO A 100 35.16 -1.07 -38.16
N GLU A 101 33.93 -1.48 -38.53
CA GLU A 101 33.72 -2.60 -39.47
C GLU A 101 32.30 -2.64 -40.07
N ARG A 102 32.24 -2.91 -41.39
CA ARG A 102 31.06 -3.14 -42.26
C ARG A 102 30.57 -4.59 -42.04
N GLU A 103 29.35 -5.05 -42.33
CA GLU A 103 28.63 -5.18 -43.63
C GLU A 103 27.48 -6.20 -43.31
N ILE A 104 26.18 -6.01 -43.61
CA ILE A 104 25.41 -6.59 -44.75
C ILE A 104 23.91 -6.63 -44.35
N SER A 105 23.02 -6.17 -45.23
CA SER A 105 21.56 -6.42 -45.20
C SER A 105 21.21 -7.72 -45.97
N PRO A 106 20.02 -8.28 -45.78
CA PRO A 106 19.06 -8.16 -46.88
C PRO A 106 17.61 -7.87 -46.45
N ASN A 107 16.94 -7.17 -47.36
CA ASN A 107 15.50 -6.89 -47.40
C ASN A 107 14.67 -8.17 -47.49
N GLU A 108 13.44 -8.12 -46.96
CA GLU A 108 12.25 -8.68 -47.63
C GLU A 108 10.96 -8.02 -47.09
N ASP A 109 10.36 -7.25 -48.00
CA ASP A 109 8.96 -6.94 -48.28
C ASP A 109 7.89 -6.62 -47.21
N GLN A 110 7.28 -5.47 -47.48
CA GLN A 110 6.15 -4.82 -46.84
C GLN A 110 4.82 -5.49 -47.22
N ASP A 111 3.92 -5.63 -46.25
CA ASP A 111 2.48 -5.55 -46.51
C ASP A 111 1.84 -4.55 -45.54
N GLN A 112 1.23 -3.53 -46.13
CA GLN A 112 0.55 -2.43 -45.46
C GLN A 112 -0.85 -2.88 -45.00
N LEU A 113 -1.22 -2.55 -43.76
CA LEU A 113 -2.62 -2.26 -43.44
C LEU A 113 -2.72 -1.21 -42.33
N ASP A 114 -3.07 0.00 -42.73
CA ASP A 114 -3.51 1.09 -41.86
C ASP A 114 -4.75 0.67 -41.06
N THR A 115 -4.73 0.83 -39.73
CA THR A 115 -5.93 1.14 -38.93
C THR A 115 -5.52 1.93 -37.69
N THR A 116 -5.81 3.23 -37.75
CA THR A 116 -5.62 4.20 -36.67
C THR A 116 -6.50 3.89 -35.46
N GLY A 117 -5.86 3.53 -34.35
CA GLY A 117 -6.39 3.58 -32.99
C GLY A 117 -5.21 3.77 -32.05
N SER A 118 -4.85 5.03 -31.77
CA SER A 118 -3.65 5.37 -30.99
C SER A 118 -3.73 4.74 -29.58
N SER A 119 -2.90 3.73 -29.37
CA SER A 119 -2.69 3.02 -28.11
C SER A 119 -1.49 3.63 -27.40
N VAL A 120 -1.62 3.87 -26.10
CA VAL A 120 -0.58 4.40 -25.20
C VAL A 120 0.69 3.52 -25.16
N PHE A 121 0.66 2.32 -25.73
CA PHE A 121 1.72 1.32 -25.67
C PHE A 121 2.47 1.03 -26.98
N GLU A 122 2.12 1.63 -28.13
CA GLU A 122 2.75 1.26 -29.41
C GLU A 122 3.67 2.34 -30.03
N GLU A 123 3.75 3.55 -29.46
CA GLU A 123 4.76 4.55 -29.85
C GLU A 123 5.53 5.04 -28.62
N PHE A 124 6.76 4.55 -28.46
CA PHE A 124 7.79 5.22 -27.66
C PHE A 124 8.66 6.06 -28.59
N PRO A 125 8.91 7.35 -28.30
CA PRO A 125 10.09 8.04 -28.83
C PRO A 125 11.34 7.52 -28.10
N ASP A 126 12.48 7.51 -28.80
CA ASP A 126 13.79 7.15 -28.24
C ASP A 126 14.02 7.84 -26.89
N ILE A 127 14.26 7.04 -25.85
CA ILE A 127 14.50 7.53 -24.49
C ILE A 127 15.96 7.99 -24.43
N ASP A 128 16.19 9.29 -24.60
CA ASP A 128 17.37 9.92 -24.06
C ASP A 128 17.27 9.98 -22.52
N ASP A 129 18.38 9.65 -21.87
CA ASP A 129 18.63 9.67 -20.43
C ASP A 129 17.86 10.81 -19.70
N PRO A 130 17.11 10.54 -18.60
CA PRO A 130 16.29 11.54 -17.89
C PRO A 130 17.06 12.77 -17.39
N THR A 131 18.39 12.72 -17.39
CA THR A 131 19.29 13.84 -17.11
C THR A 131 19.22 14.96 -18.17
N ASN A 132 18.91 14.63 -19.43
CA ASN A 132 18.95 15.60 -20.55
C ASN A 132 17.70 16.48 -20.68
N ILE A 133 16.56 16.06 -20.13
CA ILE A 133 15.32 16.86 -20.18
C ILE A 133 15.44 18.11 -19.29
N TRP A 134 16.25 18.05 -18.23
CA TRP A 134 16.40 19.14 -17.27
C TRP A 134 17.31 20.27 -17.77
N PHE A 135 18.36 19.96 -18.55
CA PHE A 135 19.31 20.97 -19.06
C PHE A 135 18.67 21.99 -20.02
N ASN A 136 17.58 21.61 -20.69
CA ASN A 136 16.87 22.47 -21.63
C ASN A 136 15.92 23.48 -20.96
N LEU A 137 15.65 23.37 -19.65
CA LEU A 137 14.81 24.34 -18.93
C LEU A 137 15.59 25.61 -18.51
N GLU A 138 16.91 25.59 -18.62
CA GLU A 138 17.79 26.69 -18.16
C GLU A 138 18.30 27.60 -19.29
N SER A 139 18.06 27.25 -20.57
CA SER A 139 18.53 28.04 -21.73
C SER A 139 17.38 28.74 -22.43
N GLY A 140 17.14 30.01 -22.06
CA GLY A 140 16.13 30.85 -22.69
C GLY A 140 16.49 31.27 -24.12
N LEU A 141 15.75 30.78 -25.11
CA LEU A 141 15.57 31.41 -26.42
C LEU A 141 14.08 31.37 -26.83
N PRO A 142 13.55 32.40 -27.51
CA PRO A 142 12.11 32.59 -27.67
C PRO A 142 11.57 31.81 -28.88
N ALA A 143 10.59 30.94 -28.65
CA ALA A 143 9.86 30.24 -29.71
C ALA A 143 8.50 30.93 -29.99
N MET A 144 8.21 31.18 -31.27
CA MET A 144 6.95 31.73 -31.79
C MET A 144 5.75 30.87 -31.38
N GLU A 145 4.74 31.53 -30.83
CA GLU A 145 3.44 30.94 -30.49
C GLU A 145 2.62 30.68 -31.77
N VAL A 146 2.19 29.44 -31.95
CA VAL A 146 1.04 29.09 -32.79
C VAL A 146 -0.04 28.60 -31.83
N GLU A 147 -1.06 29.45 -31.63
CA GLU A 147 -2.24 29.15 -30.83
C GLU A 147 -3.10 28.10 -31.55
N ASN A 148 -3.31 26.96 -30.90
CA ASN A 148 -4.51 26.14 -31.08
C ASN A 148 -5.14 25.96 -29.70
N ASP A 149 -6.32 26.57 -29.55
CA ASP A 149 -7.18 26.55 -28.37
C ASP A 149 -7.95 25.21 -28.28
N ASP A 150 -8.46 24.91 -27.08
CA ASP A 150 -9.34 23.79 -26.71
C ASP A 150 -8.71 22.44 -26.26
N GLU A 151 -7.96 22.49 -25.15
CA GLU A 151 -8.08 21.53 -24.02
C GLU A 151 -7.26 22.04 -22.82
N GLN A 152 -7.85 22.93 -22.01
CA GLN A 152 -7.18 23.45 -20.81
C GLN A 152 -7.07 22.36 -19.74
N ASN A 153 -5.92 21.68 -19.71
CA ASN A 153 -5.55 20.70 -18.69
C ASN A 153 -5.77 21.25 -17.27
N SER A 154 -6.49 20.50 -16.42
CA SER A 154 -6.75 20.89 -15.02
C SER A 154 -5.49 21.24 -14.22
N LEU A 155 -4.33 20.65 -14.58
CA LEU A 155 -3.02 20.97 -14.01
C LEU A 155 -2.45 22.32 -14.45
N SER A 156 -2.76 22.80 -15.66
CA SER A 156 -2.30 24.11 -16.14
C SER A 156 -3.01 25.23 -15.38
N ILE A 157 -4.29 25.03 -15.04
CA ILE A 157 -5.07 25.94 -14.20
C ILE A 157 -4.47 26.02 -12.79
N LEU A 158 -4.13 24.88 -12.18
CA LEU A 158 -3.49 24.84 -10.86
C LEU A 158 -2.11 25.50 -10.87
N ARG A 159 -1.27 25.22 -11.88
CA ARG A 159 0.06 25.84 -12.03
C ARG A 159 -0.02 27.36 -12.18
N LYS A 160 -0.97 27.87 -12.97
CA LYS A 160 -1.18 29.31 -13.20
C LYS A 160 -1.68 30.04 -11.95
N GLN A 161 -2.39 29.36 -11.06
CA GLN A 161 -2.79 29.95 -9.77
C GLN A 161 -1.66 29.95 -8.74
N LEU A 162 -0.80 28.94 -8.74
CA LEU A 162 0.37 28.85 -7.84
C LEU A 162 1.44 29.90 -8.19
N SER A 163 1.68 30.17 -9.47
CA SER A 163 2.68 31.15 -9.93
C SER A 163 2.38 32.61 -9.54
N ASN A 164 1.12 32.93 -9.20
CA ASN A 164 0.69 34.29 -8.86
C ASN A 164 0.75 34.60 -7.34
N THR A 165 1.38 33.75 -6.54
CA THR A 165 1.45 33.89 -5.08
C THR A 165 2.88 34.00 -4.59
N SER A 166 3.13 34.81 -3.55
CA SER A 166 4.45 35.05 -2.95
C SER A 166 4.91 33.88 -2.08
N ILE A 167 4.80 32.66 -2.60
CA ILE A 167 5.15 31.44 -1.90
C ILE A 167 6.67 31.20 -2.05
N PRO A 168 7.39 30.85 -0.97
CA PRO A 168 8.79 30.42 -1.04
C PRO A 168 9.03 29.37 -2.14
N SER A 169 10.11 29.52 -2.91
CA SER A 169 10.45 28.68 -4.08
C SER A 169 10.44 27.17 -3.78
N PHE A 170 10.82 26.76 -2.57
CA PHE A 170 10.79 25.34 -2.16
C PHE A 170 9.38 24.73 -2.16
N LEU A 171 8.34 25.52 -1.86
CA LEU A 171 6.94 25.05 -1.88
C LEU A 171 6.38 24.97 -3.30
N ILE A 172 6.96 25.73 -4.24
CA ILE A 172 6.64 25.63 -5.67
C ILE A 172 7.27 24.36 -6.26
N GLN A 173 8.44 23.96 -5.76
CA GLN A 173 9.16 22.76 -6.20
C GLN A 173 8.72 21.46 -5.50
N LEU A 174 8.08 21.55 -4.33
CA LEU A 174 7.69 20.39 -3.53
C LEU A 174 6.87 19.33 -4.30
N PRO A 175 5.82 19.68 -5.08
CA PRO A 175 5.10 18.69 -5.88
C PRO A 175 6.00 17.95 -6.88
N ALA A 176 6.96 18.65 -7.51
CA ALA A 176 7.89 18.03 -8.44
C ALA A 176 8.85 17.08 -7.72
N MET A 177 9.39 17.49 -6.56
CA MET A 177 10.25 16.63 -5.74
C MET A 177 9.52 15.35 -5.28
N LEU A 178 8.24 15.46 -4.91
CA LEU A 178 7.43 14.31 -4.50
C LEU A 178 7.15 13.34 -5.66
N VAL A 179 6.94 13.86 -6.88
CA VAL A 179 6.81 13.02 -8.08
C VAL A 179 8.13 12.33 -8.41
N GLU A 180 9.25 13.03 -8.36
CA GLU A 180 10.58 12.43 -8.56
C GLU A 180 10.85 11.33 -7.52
N TYR A 181 10.56 11.62 -6.25
CA TYR A 181 10.71 10.67 -5.15
C TYR A 181 9.85 9.40 -5.34
N TYR A 182 8.67 9.53 -5.97
CA TYR A 182 7.84 8.38 -6.29
C TYR A 182 8.60 7.42 -7.22
N PHE A 183 9.11 7.92 -8.34
CA PHE A 183 9.82 7.10 -9.31
C PHE A 183 11.17 6.61 -8.80
N ARG A 184 11.84 7.37 -7.94
CA ARG A 184 13.16 6.97 -7.40
C ARG A 184 13.07 5.94 -6.28
N THR A 185 12.02 6.00 -5.46
CA THR A 185 12.01 5.27 -4.18
C THR A 185 10.70 4.54 -3.94
N VAL A 186 9.55 5.23 -4.02
CA VAL A 186 8.26 4.64 -3.66
C VAL A 186 7.85 3.50 -4.59
N CYS A 187 8.11 3.64 -5.89
CA CYS A 187 7.77 2.60 -6.88
C CYS A 187 8.45 1.27 -6.55
N ASN A 188 9.71 1.31 -6.11
CA ASN A 188 10.44 0.14 -5.64
C ASN A 188 9.89 -0.37 -4.29
N GLN A 189 9.58 0.53 -3.34
CA GLN A 189 9.01 0.13 -2.04
C GLN A 189 7.64 -0.55 -2.18
N TRP A 190 6.84 -0.13 -3.15
CA TRP A 190 5.49 -0.60 -3.40
C TRP A 190 5.44 -1.76 -4.41
N SER A 191 6.58 -2.28 -4.87
CA SER A 191 6.67 -3.34 -5.88
C SER A 191 7.66 -4.42 -5.44
N SER A 192 7.48 -5.67 -5.89
CA SER A 192 8.36 -6.76 -5.50
C SER A 192 9.67 -6.82 -6.29
N PHE A 193 9.80 -6.05 -7.37
CA PHE A 193 11.04 -5.84 -8.13
C PHE A 193 11.03 -4.44 -8.76
N ASP A 194 12.20 -3.89 -9.10
CA ASP A 194 12.29 -2.60 -9.79
C ASP A 194 13.17 -2.70 -11.03
N CYS A 195 12.55 -2.49 -12.20
CA CYS A 195 13.23 -2.36 -13.48
C CYS A 195 12.52 -1.30 -14.33
N PRO A 196 13.15 -0.78 -15.39
CA PRO A 196 12.55 0.23 -16.27
C PRO A 196 11.19 -0.19 -16.84
N LEU A 197 10.97 -1.49 -17.01
CA LEU A 197 9.75 -2.08 -17.57
C LEU A 197 8.66 -2.38 -16.52
N ASN A 198 8.89 -2.08 -15.24
CA ASN A 198 7.89 -2.25 -14.20
C ASN A 198 6.60 -1.47 -14.57
N PRO A 199 5.41 -2.11 -14.62
CA PRO A 199 4.17 -1.47 -15.04
C PRO A 199 3.76 -0.33 -14.11
N PHE A 200 4.07 -0.38 -12.82
CA PHE A 200 3.83 0.75 -11.91
C PHE A 200 4.77 1.92 -12.16
N ARG A 201 5.87 1.72 -12.88
CA ARG A 201 6.74 2.80 -13.37
C ARG A 201 6.25 3.32 -14.72
N THR A 202 6.08 2.44 -15.69
CA THR A 202 5.78 2.79 -17.09
C THR A 202 4.36 3.33 -17.28
N ILE A 203 3.36 2.73 -16.63
CA ILE A 203 1.97 3.21 -16.75
C ILE A 203 1.85 4.57 -16.08
N ILE A 204 2.45 4.72 -14.90
CA ILE A 204 2.32 5.94 -14.10
C ILE A 204 3.11 7.07 -14.73
N SER A 205 4.30 6.82 -15.32
CA SER A 205 5.09 7.84 -16.05
C SER A 205 4.32 8.48 -17.20
N ARG A 206 3.44 7.73 -17.86
CA ARG A 206 2.57 8.22 -18.94
C ARG A 206 1.32 8.95 -18.44
N LEU A 207 0.81 8.58 -17.26
CA LEU A 207 -0.47 9.08 -16.76
C LEU A 207 -0.37 10.26 -15.79
N TRP A 208 0.72 10.39 -15.02
CA TRP A 208 0.78 11.34 -13.90
C TRP A 208 0.59 12.82 -14.34
N SER A 209 0.99 13.18 -15.56
CA SER A 209 0.89 14.55 -16.08
C SER A 209 -0.49 14.88 -16.67
N ARG A 210 -1.35 13.87 -16.89
CA ARG A 210 -2.68 14.02 -17.50
C ARG A 210 -3.81 13.66 -16.54
N ASN A 211 -3.54 12.83 -15.54
CA ASN A 211 -4.51 12.36 -14.57
C ASN A 211 -4.27 12.96 -13.18
N ALA A 212 -5.13 13.89 -12.77
CA ALA A 212 -5.02 14.58 -11.49
C ALA A 212 -5.15 13.64 -10.28
N ALA A 213 -5.96 12.59 -10.36
CA ALA A 213 -6.09 11.63 -9.27
C ALA A 213 -4.77 10.89 -9.04
N ILE A 214 -4.16 10.36 -10.12
CA ILE A 214 -2.86 9.68 -10.06
C ILE A 214 -1.77 10.65 -9.59
N TYR A 215 -1.76 11.88 -10.11
CA TYR A 215 -0.82 12.93 -9.72
C TYR A 215 -0.80 13.21 -8.21
N PHE A 216 -1.97 13.34 -7.60
CA PHE A 216 -2.08 13.57 -6.16
C PHE A 216 -1.80 12.29 -5.35
N THR A 217 -2.16 11.11 -5.87
CA THR A 217 -1.86 9.84 -5.21
C THR A 217 -0.36 9.58 -5.11
N ILE A 218 0.43 9.78 -6.17
CA ILE A 218 1.89 9.56 -6.10
C ILE A 218 2.56 10.55 -5.13
N GLN A 219 2.09 11.80 -5.07
CA GLN A 219 2.58 12.76 -4.08
C GLN A 219 2.22 12.36 -2.66
N SER A 220 1.00 11.86 -2.45
CA SER A 220 0.52 11.32 -1.17
C SER A 220 1.40 10.17 -0.69
N MET A 221 1.70 9.20 -1.57
CA MET A 221 2.58 8.06 -1.26
C MET A 221 4.00 8.53 -0.91
N SER A 222 4.58 9.43 -1.71
CA SER A 222 5.91 10.00 -1.46
C SER A 222 6.00 10.76 -0.14
N ALA A 223 5.00 11.61 0.15
CA ALA A 223 4.97 12.36 1.38
C ALA A 223 4.77 11.46 2.61
N ALA A 224 4.00 10.38 2.50
CA ALA A 224 3.87 9.38 3.55
C ALA A 224 5.19 8.62 3.81
N SER A 225 5.88 8.18 2.76
CA SER A 225 7.18 7.52 2.87
C SER A 225 8.22 8.47 3.52
N LEU A 226 8.32 9.71 3.05
CA LEU A 226 9.20 10.73 3.63
C LEU A 226 8.82 11.12 5.08
N ALA A 227 7.58 10.92 5.50
CA ALA A 227 7.14 11.22 6.86
C ALA A 227 7.76 10.28 7.91
N ASN A 228 8.42 9.20 7.48
CA ASN A 228 9.27 8.36 8.33
C ASN A 228 10.39 9.21 8.97
N ASP A 229 11.05 10.05 8.17
CA ASP A 229 12.21 10.86 8.57
C ASP A 229 11.83 12.34 8.83
N PHE A 230 10.85 12.87 8.09
CA PHE A 230 10.44 14.27 8.14
C PHE A 230 8.99 14.42 8.61
N PRO A 231 8.72 14.58 9.92
CA PRO A 231 7.37 14.61 10.48
C PRO A 231 6.40 15.62 9.85
N SER A 232 6.91 16.74 9.33
CA SER A 232 6.12 17.77 8.63
C SER A 232 5.46 17.26 7.35
N MET A 233 6.01 16.21 6.72
CA MET A 233 5.45 15.63 5.49
C MET A 233 4.08 14.96 5.70
N ARG A 234 3.73 14.59 6.94
CA ARG A 234 2.41 13.99 7.26
C ARG A 234 1.25 14.88 6.83
N ALA A 235 1.35 16.19 7.08
CA ALA A 235 0.29 17.13 6.73
C ALA A 235 0.11 17.25 5.21
N ILE A 236 1.22 17.28 4.47
CA ILE A 236 1.24 17.32 3.00
C ILE A 236 0.68 16.02 2.43
N GLY A 237 1.09 14.88 2.98
CA GLY A 237 0.58 13.55 2.61
C GLY A 237 -0.94 13.46 2.73
N ARG A 238 -1.49 13.83 3.88
CA ARG A 238 -2.95 13.84 4.09
C ARG A 238 -3.67 14.83 3.17
N GLN A 239 -3.09 16.01 2.93
CA GLN A 239 -3.69 17.00 2.03
C GLN A 239 -3.77 16.49 0.59
N THR A 240 -2.67 15.94 0.07
CA THR A 240 -2.62 15.39 -1.29
C THR A 240 -3.50 14.14 -1.42
N GLN A 241 -3.57 13.30 -0.40
CA GLN A 241 -4.52 12.19 -0.33
C GLN A 241 -5.98 12.67 -0.46
N GLN A 242 -6.36 13.71 0.30
CA GLN A 242 -7.70 14.31 0.21
C GLN A 242 -7.99 14.88 -1.18
N GLN A 243 -7.00 15.50 -1.84
CA GLN A 243 -7.14 15.99 -3.21
C GLN A 243 -7.36 14.83 -4.20
N ALA A 244 -6.62 13.73 -4.06
CA ALA A 244 -6.81 12.53 -4.87
C ALA A 244 -8.22 11.93 -4.69
N ILE A 245 -8.72 11.87 -3.46
CA ILE A 245 -10.08 11.42 -3.14
C ILE A 245 -11.13 12.29 -3.85
N VAL A 246 -10.99 13.62 -3.78
CA VAL A 246 -11.91 14.56 -4.45
C VAL A 246 -11.89 14.37 -5.96
N CYS A 247 -10.71 14.20 -6.56
CA CYS A 247 -10.58 13.91 -7.99
C CYS A 247 -11.32 12.63 -8.38
N LEU A 248 -11.12 11.53 -7.65
CA LEU A 248 -11.79 10.25 -7.91
C LEU A 248 -13.32 10.36 -7.79
N GLN A 249 -13.81 11.01 -6.75
CA GLN A 249 -15.24 11.19 -6.53
C GLN A 249 -15.91 12.04 -7.62
N ASN A 250 -15.22 13.06 -8.12
CA ASN A 250 -15.72 13.90 -9.20
C ASN A 250 -15.83 13.15 -10.53
N SER A 251 -14.90 12.23 -10.80
CA SER A 251 -14.94 11.33 -11.96
C SER A 251 -16.13 10.36 -11.88
N THR A 252 -16.42 9.80 -10.70
CA THR A 252 -17.59 8.91 -10.50
C THR A 252 -18.93 9.64 -10.66
N ARG A 253 -19.00 10.92 -10.27
CA ARG A 253 -20.22 11.74 -10.32
C ARG A 253 -20.50 12.38 -11.69
N GLY A 254 -19.66 12.11 -12.70
CA GLY A 254 -19.83 12.64 -14.06
C GLY A 254 -19.62 14.16 -14.17
N ARG A 255 -18.86 14.77 -13.24
CA ARG A 255 -18.61 16.22 -13.19
C ARG A 255 -17.36 16.65 -13.97
N SER A 256 -16.57 15.71 -14.49
CA SER A 256 -15.36 15.91 -15.28
C SER A 256 -15.40 15.01 -16.53
N ALA A 257 -14.51 15.26 -17.51
CA ALA A 257 -14.24 14.34 -18.61
C ALA A 257 -14.12 12.91 -18.06
N ARG A 258 -14.82 11.95 -18.69
CA ARG A 258 -14.87 10.57 -18.21
C ARG A 258 -13.44 10.04 -18.14
N MET A 259 -12.97 9.78 -16.92
CA MET A 259 -11.69 9.11 -16.69
C MET A 259 -11.73 7.75 -17.37
N GLY A 260 -10.63 7.34 -18.02
CA GLY A 260 -10.55 6.02 -18.62
C GLY A 260 -10.84 4.95 -17.57
N ASP A 261 -11.51 3.86 -17.96
CA ASP A 261 -11.86 2.78 -17.03
C ASP A 261 -10.59 2.24 -16.32
N ASP A 262 -9.51 2.05 -17.08
CA ASP A 262 -8.21 1.59 -16.58
C ASP A 262 -7.52 2.60 -15.64
N GLU A 263 -7.60 3.90 -15.96
CA GLU A 263 -7.05 4.97 -15.12
C GLU A 263 -7.80 5.08 -13.79
N PHE A 264 -9.12 4.85 -13.81
CA PHE A 264 -9.96 4.79 -12.63
C PHE A 264 -9.61 3.62 -11.73
N PHE A 265 -9.44 2.43 -12.31
CA PHE A 265 -8.99 1.27 -11.55
C PHE A 265 -7.61 1.52 -10.91
N LEU A 266 -6.64 2.03 -11.67
CA LEU A 266 -5.29 2.27 -11.16
C LEU A 266 -5.30 3.31 -10.03
N ALA A 267 -6.05 4.40 -10.18
CA ALA A 267 -6.17 5.40 -9.13
C ALA A 267 -6.85 4.86 -7.86
N LEU A 268 -7.87 3.99 -8.00
CA LEU A 268 -8.48 3.27 -6.86
C LEU A 268 -7.47 2.33 -6.18
N LEU A 269 -6.71 1.57 -6.97
CA LEU A 269 -5.71 0.64 -6.48
C LEU A 269 -4.66 1.37 -5.64
N MET A 270 -4.01 2.37 -6.24
CA MET A 270 -2.93 3.10 -5.58
C MET A 270 -3.41 3.84 -4.34
N LEU A 271 -4.54 4.56 -4.43
CA LEU A 271 -5.06 5.30 -3.30
C LEU A 271 -5.55 4.38 -2.18
N GLY A 272 -6.32 3.35 -2.54
CA GLY A 272 -6.95 2.44 -1.60
C GLY A 272 -5.93 1.62 -0.82
N SER A 273 -4.92 1.06 -1.49
CA SER A 273 -3.84 0.27 -0.86
C SER A 273 -2.88 1.10 -0.02
N THR A 274 -2.88 2.43 -0.13
CA THR A 274 -1.95 3.33 0.59
C THR A 274 -2.65 4.21 1.62
N THR A 275 -3.94 3.97 1.88
CA THR A 275 -4.71 4.64 2.93
C THR A 275 -4.05 4.49 4.30
N GLY A 276 -3.67 3.25 4.64
CA GLY A 276 -2.95 2.86 5.86
C GLY A 276 -1.64 3.63 6.11
N TRP A 277 -1.03 4.19 5.07
CA TRP A 277 0.24 4.92 5.18
C TRP A 277 0.08 6.25 5.93
N HIS A 278 -1.14 6.82 5.96
CA HIS A 278 -1.46 8.09 6.63
C HIS A 278 -2.25 7.91 7.93
N ASP A 279 -3.07 6.87 7.97
CA ASP A 279 -3.82 6.44 9.13
C ASP A 279 -3.90 4.90 9.11
N PRO A 280 -3.19 4.19 10.02
CA PRO A 280 -3.13 2.74 9.96
C PRO A 280 -4.47 2.06 10.27
N SER A 281 -5.47 2.78 10.80
CA SER A 281 -6.86 2.29 10.93
C SER A 281 -7.66 2.35 9.65
N ASP A 282 -7.23 3.13 8.66
CA ASP A 282 -7.88 3.16 7.36
C ASP A 282 -7.39 1.98 6.51
N LEU A 283 -8.21 0.94 6.46
CA LEU A 283 -7.92 -0.32 5.76
C LEU A 283 -8.19 -0.22 4.24
N GLY A 284 -8.74 0.88 3.75
CA GLY A 284 -9.02 1.07 2.31
C GLY A 284 -10.11 0.16 1.73
N LEU A 285 -10.90 -0.53 2.56
CA LEU A 285 -11.86 -1.56 2.13
C LEU A 285 -12.94 -1.03 1.18
N SER A 286 -13.36 0.22 1.34
CA SER A 286 -14.32 0.85 0.42
C SER A 286 -13.77 1.00 -0.99
N TYR A 287 -12.47 1.31 -1.12
CA TYR A 287 -11.80 1.40 -2.41
C TYR A 287 -11.58 0.02 -3.02
N LEU A 288 -11.22 -0.97 -2.20
CA LEU A 288 -11.11 -2.36 -2.64
C LEU A 288 -12.42 -2.87 -3.22
N LYS A 289 -13.55 -2.65 -2.52
CA LYS A 289 -14.88 -3.00 -3.02
C LYS A 289 -15.21 -2.30 -4.34
N ALA A 290 -14.93 -1.01 -4.46
CA ALA A 290 -15.14 -0.26 -5.69
C ALA A 290 -14.30 -0.81 -6.86
N ALA A 291 -13.05 -1.21 -6.60
CA ALA A 291 -12.15 -1.81 -7.57
C ALA A 291 -12.62 -3.21 -8.01
N GLN A 292 -13.09 -4.04 -7.07
CA GLN A 292 -13.69 -5.35 -7.36
C GLN A 292 -14.93 -5.20 -8.26
N GLU A 293 -15.84 -4.29 -7.93
CA GLU A 293 -17.01 -4.02 -8.75
C GLU A 293 -16.63 -3.51 -10.15
N HIS A 294 -15.59 -2.69 -10.26
CA HIS A 294 -15.06 -2.22 -11.53
C HIS A 294 -14.56 -3.40 -12.39
N LEU A 295 -13.71 -4.27 -11.83
CA LEU A 295 -13.18 -5.43 -12.56
C LEU A 295 -14.29 -6.42 -12.97
N LEU A 296 -15.31 -6.63 -12.12
CA LEU A 296 -16.47 -7.45 -12.45
C LEU A 296 -17.28 -6.87 -13.63
N ARG A 297 -17.43 -5.54 -13.71
CA ARG A 297 -18.07 -4.87 -14.87
C ARG A 297 -17.23 -5.06 -16.14
N GLN A 298 -15.90 -4.95 -16.03
CA GLN A 298 -14.98 -5.17 -17.15
C GLN A 298 -15.04 -6.62 -17.65
N LYS A 299 -15.00 -7.62 -16.75
CA LYS A 299 -15.15 -9.06 -17.08
C LYS A 299 -16.44 -9.34 -17.86
N ARG A 300 -17.55 -8.67 -17.53
CA ARG A 300 -18.83 -8.81 -18.25
C ARG A 300 -18.77 -8.20 -19.65
N ARG A 301 -18.05 -7.08 -19.83
CA ARG A 301 -17.85 -6.43 -21.13
C ARG A 301 -16.92 -7.23 -22.05
N CYS A 302 -15.87 -7.85 -21.51
CA CYS A 302 -14.93 -8.67 -22.29
C CYS A 302 -15.54 -9.98 -22.85
N LYS A 303 -16.72 -10.40 -22.39
CA LYS A 303 -17.46 -11.54 -22.96
C LYS A 303 -18.18 -11.18 -24.27
N SER A 304 -18.16 -9.93 -24.71
CA SER A 304 -18.62 -9.49 -26.03
C SER A 304 -17.55 -9.79 -27.08
N PRO A 305 -17.87 -10.42 -28.23
CA PRO A 305 -16.89 -10.82 -29.25
C PRO A 305 -16.27 -9.66 -30.03
N ASN A 306 -16.70 -8.42 -29.79
CA ASN A 306 -16.07 -7.24 -30.35
C ASN A 306 -15.29 -6.49 -29.26
N PHE A 307 -14.03 -6.17 -29.61
CA PHE A 307 -13.20 -5.03 -29.18
C PHE A 307 -11.90 -5.39 -28.44
N GLY A 308 -10.77 -4.90 -28.94
CA GLY A 308 -9.40 -5.02 -28.40
C GLY A 308 -9.14 -4.27 -27.08
N VAL A 309 -10.11 -4.25 -26.17
CA VAL A 309 -10.15 -3.46 -24.92
C VAL A 309 -9.77 -4.27 -23.66
N ALA A 310 -9.30 -5.51 -23.78
CA ALA A 310 -8.93 -6.32 -22.60
C ALA A 310 -7.41 -6.48 -22.36
N LYS A 311 -6.54 -5.66 -22.95
CA LYS A 311 -5.07 -5.85 -22.82
C LYS A 311 -4.56 -5.71 -21.37
N GLN A 312 -5.23 -4.94 -20.49
CA GLN A 312 -4.79 -4.70 -19.09
C GLN A 312 -5.54 -5.50 -18.02
N TYR A 313 -6.58 -6.25 -18.40
CA TYR A 313 -7.39 -7.04 -17.46
C TYR A 313 -6.56 -8.06 -16.64
N PRO A 314 -5.56 -8.78 -17.21
CA PRO A 314 -4.73 -9.71 -16.43
C PRO A 314 -3.90 -9.02 -15.34
N LEU A 315 -3.33 -7.85 -15.62
CA LEU A 315 -2.59 -7.02 -14.66
C LEU A 315 -3.51 -6.66 -13.47
N PHE A 316 -4.69 -6.13 -13.76
CA PHE A 316 -5.63 -5.70 -12.72
C PHE A 316 -6.19 -6.85 -11.89
N LYS A 317 -6.45 -8.01 -12.51
CA LYS A 317 -6.87 -9.23 -11.81
C LYS A 317 -5.82 -9.65 -10.77
N GLN A 318 -4.54 -9.60 -11.14
CA GLN A 318 -3.43 -9.97 -10.25
C GLN A 318 -3.17 -8.90 -9.17
N CYS A 319 -3.32 -7.62 -9.50
CA CYS A 319 -3.33 -6.54 -8.52
C CYS A 319 -4.39 -6.75 -7.43
N LEU A 320 -5.61 -7.11 -7.84
CA LEU A 320 -6.70 -7.40 -6.91
C LEU A 320 -6.47 -8.66 -6.09
N LEU A 321 -5.84 -9.71 -6.65
CA LEU A 321 -5.48 -10.90 -5.87
C LEU A 321 -4.62 -10.53 -4.67
N TYR A 322 -3.54 -9.78 -4.89
CA TYR A 322 -2.64 -9.37 -3.82
C TYR A 322 -3.31 -8.42 -2.82
N TRP A 323 -4.07 -7.42 -3.29
CA TRP A 323 -4.76 -6.51 -2.39
C TRP A 323 -5.85 -7.22 -1.55
N ASN A 324 -6.58 -8.17 -2.13
CA ASN A 324 -7.49 -9.04 -1.40
C ASN A 324 -6.76 -9.89 -0.35
N LEU A 325 -5.56 -10.38 -0.66
CA LEU A 325 -4.71 -11.08 0.30
C LEU A 325 -4.41 -10.21 1.52
N LEU A 326 -3.92 -8.99 1.32
CA LEU A 326 -3.58 -8.12 2.43
C LEU A 326 -4.80 -7.75 3.28
N ALA A 327 -5.98 -7.65 2.66
CA ALA A 327 -7.24 -7.38 3.35
C ALA A 327 -7.86 -8.63 4.03
N ALA A 328 -7.37 -9.84 3.74
CA ALA A 328 -8.04 -11.09 4.12
C ALA A 328 -8.17 -11.29 5.64
N PHE A 329 -7.18 -10.85 6.40
CA PHE A 329 -7.16 -10.96 7.87
C PHE A 329 -7.93 -9.85 8.58
N VAL A 330 -8.28 -8.77 7.90
CA VAL A 330 -8.92 -7.58 8.50
C VAL A 330 -10.34 -7.33 8.00
N ALA A 331 -10.71 -7.81 6.82
CA ALA A 331 -12.03 -7.63 6.25
C ALA A 331 -13.04 -8.65 6.80
N GLU A 332 -14.12 -8.17 7.43
CA GLU A 332 -15.22 -9.00 7.94
C GLU A 332 -16.20 -9.43 6.83
N ASP A 333 -16.56 -8.48 5.96
CA ASP A 333 -17.72 -8.57 5.05
C ASP A 333 -17.42 -9.10 3.64
N SER A 334 -16.19 -9.54 3.37
CA SER A 334 -16.00 -10.16 2.06
C SER A 334 -16.78 -11.48 2.11
N PRO A 335 -17.72 -11.74 1.20
CA PRO A 335 -18.21 -13.11 1.06
C PRO A 335 -16.96 -13.97 0.92
N ILE A 336 -16.92 -15.08 1.66
CA ILE A 336 -16.02 -16.18 1.31
C ILE A 336 -16.18 -16.31 -0.20
N LEU A 337 -15.09 -16.18 -0.96
CA LEU A 337 -15.21 -16.14 -2.42
C LEU A 337 -16.07 -17.32 -2.84
N ASN A 338 -17.30 -17.04 -3.26
CA ASN A 338 -18.02 -17.84 -4.23
C ASN A 338 -17.25 -17.64 -5.55
N GLU A 339 -16.01 -18.13 -5.58
CA GLU A 339 -15.40 -18.66 -6.78
C GLU A 339 -15.42 -20.18 -6.61
N ASP A 340 -16.62 -20.76 -6.71
CA ASP A 340 -16.79 -22.03 -7.40
C ASP A 340 -16.20 -21.86 -8.80
N SER A 341 -14.91 -22.10 -8.92
CA SER A 341 -14.40 -23.08 -9.86
C SER A 341 -12.89 -23.18 -9.65
N PRO A 342 -12.35 -24.38 -9.41
CA PRO A 342 -11.04 -24.68 -9.96
C PRO A 342 -11.18 -24.51 -11.47
N THR A 343 -10.79 -23.36 -12.03
CA THR A 343 -10.29 -23.36 -13.41
C THR A 343 -8.93 -24.04 -13.38
N GLU A 344 -8.95 -25.34 -13.09
CA GLU A 344 -7.94 -26.30 -13.51
C GLU A 344 -8.10 -26.64 -15.00
N ASN A 345 -9.10 -26.10 -15.70
CA ASN A 345 -9.33 -26.39 -17.10
C ASN A 345 -9.36 -25.12 -17.95
N SER A 346 -8.18 -24.62 -18.31
CA SER A 346 -7.74 -24.28 -19.69
C SER A 346 -6.50 -23.37 -19.64
N ASP A 347 -5.40 -23.89 -20.19
CA ASP A 347 -4.27 -23.19 -20.82
C ASP A 347 -3.60 -22.00 -20.11
N GLY A 348 -2.28 -22.11 -19.93
CA GLY A 348 -1.38 -21.09 -20.48
C GLY A 348 -1.38 -19.67 -19.92
N ASP A 349 -2.08 -19.37 -18.82
CA ASP A 349 -2.03 -18.04 -18.18
C ASP A 349 -0.77 -17.92 -17.29
N LEU A 350 0.40 -18.08 -17.90
CA LEU A 350 1.63 -17.54 -17.34
C LEU A 350 1.36 -16.06 -17.04
N SER A 351 1.67 -15.65 -15.81
CA SER A 351 1.53 -14.28 -15.30
C SER A 351 2.57 -13.34 -15.91
N ILE A 352 2.66 -13.40 -17.23
CA ILE A 352 3.62 -12.78 -18.11
C ILE A 352 2.82 -11.87 -19.04
N TYR A 353 2.93 -10.56 -18.85
CA TYR A 353 2.40 -9.59 -19.80
C TYR A 353 3.54 -9.12 -20.70
N LEU A 354 3.20 -8.85 -21.96
CA LEU A 354 4.16 -8.33 -22.93
C LEU A 354 4.28 -6.82 -22.75
N VAL A 355 5.48 -6.36 -22.37
CA VAL A 355 5.89 -4.96 -22.47
C VAL A 355 6.97 -4.93 -23.54
N ASP A 356 6.74 -4.21 -24.64
CA ASP A 356 7.68 -4.11 -25.77
C ASP A 356 8.12 -5.47 -26.35
N GLY A 357 7.21 -6.45 -26.36
CA GLY A 357 7.49 -7.82 -26.82
C GLY A 357 8.26 -8.69 -25.82
N GLN A 358 8.65 -8.14 -24.66
CA GLN A 358 9.29 -8.88 -23.57
C GLN A 358 8.26 -9.38 -22.56
N ALA A 359 8.38 -10.65 -22.23
CA ALA A 359 7.57 -11.36 -21.25
C ALA A 359 7.98 -10.94 -19.82
N ILE A 360 7.16 -10.22 -19.06
CA ILE A 360 7.53 -9.77 -17.69
C ILE A 360 6.57 -10.32 -16.63
N PRO A 361 7.07 -10.83 -15.48
CA PRO A 361 6.22 -11.26 -14.37
C PRO A 361 5.46 -10.10 -13.73
N HIS A 362 4.31 -10.38 -13.13
CA HIS A 362 3.54 -9.38 -12.39
C HIS A 362 4.29 -8.87 -11.15
N PRO A 363 4.31 -7.55 -10.86
CA PRO A 363 5.18 -7.01 -9.81
C PRO A 363 4.79 -7.31 -8.38
N TRP A 364 3.62 -7.89 -8.12
CA TRP A 364 3.26 -8.41 -6.79
C TRP A 364 3.14 -9.92 -6.74
N THR A 365 2.67 -10.51 -7.83
CA THR A 365 2.22 -11.91 -7.85
C THR A 365 3.13 -12.79 -8.67
N GLY A 366 3.85 -12.27 -9.68
CA GLY A 366 4.88 -12.96 -10.46
C GLY A 366 4.69 -14.48 -10.59
N SER A 367 5.67 -15.25 -10.11
CA SER A 367 5.61 -16.71 -9.96
C SER A 367 4.91 -17.18 -8.67
N LEU A 368 4.54 -16.26 -7.79
CA LEU A 368 3.88 -16.48 -6.50
C LEU A 368 2.36 -16.64 -6.61
N THR A 369 1.73 -16.36 -7.76
CA THR A 369 0.27 -16.26 -7.92
C THR A 369 -0.48 -17.41 -7.27
N TYR A 370 0.00 -18.65 -7.46
CA TYR A 370 -0.62 -19.83 -6.88
C TYR A 370 -0.48 -19.90 -5.35
N ALA A 371 0.73 -19.68 -4.83
CA ALA A 371 0.99 -19.65 -3.38
C ALA A 371 0.19 -18.53 -2.68
N LEU A 372 0.12 -17.34 -3.28
CA LEU A 372 -0.68 -16.22 -2.76
C LEU A 372 -2.17 -16.51 -2.78
N SER A 373 -2.66 -17.22 -3.80
CA SER A 373 -4.08 -17.65 -3.87
C SER A 373 -4.43 -18.65 -2.76
N LEU A 374 -3.57 -19.65 -2.53
CA LEU A 374 -3.75 -20.59 -1.42
C LEU A 374 -3.69 -19.88 -0.06
N PHE A 375 -2.72 -18.99 0.13
CA PHE A 375 -2.58 -18.22 1.36
C PHE A 375 -3.77 -17.27 1.58
N TYR A 376 -4.30 -16.64 0.52
CA TYR A 376 -5.52 -15.83 0.60
C TYR A 376 -6.72 -16.65 1.06
N ARG A 377 -6.98 -17.80 0.42
CA ARG A 377 -8.10 -18.68 0.79
C ARG A 377 -7.97 -19.15 2.23
N THR A 378 -6.75 -19.51 2.64
CA THR A 378 -6.42 -19.89 4.02
C THR A 378 -6.75 -18.74 4.98
N ALA A 379 -6.23 -17.54 4.74
CA ALA A 379 -6.48 -16.36 5.56
C ALA A 379 -7.99 -16.08 5.74
N ARG A 380 -8.81 -16.28 4.69
CA ARG A 380 -10.26 -16.12 4.77
C ARG A 380 -10.94 -17.17 5.66
N VAL A 381 -10.53 -18.43 5.58
CA VAL A 381 -11.05 -19.51 6.44
C VAL A 381 -10.67 -19.24 7.91
N ILE A 382 -9.41 -18.91 8.16
CA ILE A 382 -8.91 -18.56 9.51
C ILE A 382 -9.67 -17.37 10.09
N ARG A 383 -9.83 -16.29 9.30
CA ARG A 383 -10.57 -15.10 9.72
C ARG A 383 -12.02 -15.42 10.05
N ALA A 384 -12.69 -16.22 9.23
CA ALA A 384 -14.08 -16.63 9.45
C ALA A 384 -14.23 -17.45 10.74
N SER A 385 -13.37 -18.44 10.96
CA SER A 385 -13.35 -19.26 12.18
C SER A 385 -13.18 -18.40 13.43
N LYS A 386 -12.16 -17.53 13.46
CA LYS A 386 -11.89 -16.65 14.61
C LYS A 386 -13.00 -15.64 14.86
N THR A 387 -13.63 -15.13 13.81
CA THR A 387 -14.79 -14.24 13.94
C THR A 387 -16.00 -14.98 14.50
N SER A 388 -16.23 -16.23 14.09
CA SER A 388 -17.31 -17.08 14.60
C SER A 388 -17.13 -17.39 16.09
N HIS A 389 -15.94 -17.84 16.50
CA HIS A 389 -15.62 -18.12 17.91
C HIS A 389 -15.76 -16.89 18.82
N ARG A 390 -15.38 -15.70 18.32
CA ARG A 390 -15.61 -14.45 19.07
C ARG A 390 -17.08 -14.13 19.26
N LYS A 391 -17.90 -14.28 18.21
CA LYS A 391 -19.35 -14.09 18.28
C LYS A 391 -19.98 -15.10 19.26
N GLN A 392 -19.44 -16.31 19.34
CA GLN A 392 -19.84 -17.33 20.32
C GLN A 392 -19.51 -16.90 21.76
N ALA A 393 -18.28 -16.45 22.03
CA ALA A 393 -17.87 -16.01 23.37
C ALA A 393 -18.68 -14.81 23.90
N GLN A 394 -19.18 -13.96 22.99
CA GLN A 394 -20.02 -12.80 23.32
C GLN A 394 -21.52 -13.11 23.43
N ALA A 395 -21.97 -14.30 23.02
CA ALA A 395 -23.37 -14.69 23.08
C ALA A 395 -23.78 -15.01 24.54
N VAL A 396 -24.80 -14.32 25.04
CA VAL A 396 -25.24 -14.37 26.45
C VAL A 396 -25.95 -15.68 26.82
N ASP A 397 -26.34 -16.52 25.85
CA ASP A 397 -27.11 -17.74 26.09
C ASP A 397 -26.41 -19.00 25.52
N PRO A 398 -25.63 -19.74 26.33
CA PRO A 398 -24.89 -20.93 25.91
C PRO A 398 -25.77 -22.13 25.54
N ALA A 399 -27.06 -22.12 25.90
CA ALA A 399 -27.94 -23.29 25.82
C ALA A 399 -28.60 -23.49 24.44
N LEU A 400 -28.53 -22.50 23.56
CA LEU A 400 -29.06 -22.57 22.20
C LEU A 400 -27.91 -22.82 21.22
N VAL A 401 -27.41 -24.07 21.22
CA VAL A 401 -26.53 -24.57 20.16
C VAL A 401 -27.32 -24.53 18.86
N ASP A 402 -27.14 -23.45 18.12
CA ASP A 402 -27.77 -23.22 16.84
C ASP A 402 -27.15 -24.21 15.85
N PHE A 403 -27.93 -25.19 15.37
CA PHE A 403 -27.48 -26.21 14.40
C PHE A 403 -26.81 -25.58 13.16
N SER A 404 -27.17 -24.34 12.81
CA SER A 404 -26.53 -23.62 11.71
C SER A 404 -25.06 -23.28 11.99
N ARG A 405 -24.68 -23.04 13.25
CA ARG A 405 -23.31 -22.70 13.66
C ARG A 405 -22.39 -23.91 13.67
N LEU A 406 -22.86 -25.05 14.17
CA LEU A 406 -22.10 -26.30 14.10
C LEU A 406 -21.86 -26.68 12.63
N ALA A 407 -22.85 -26.47 11.76
CA ALA A 407 -22.67 -26.68 10.33
C ALA A 407 -21.63 -25.73 9.71
N GLU A 408 -21.58 -24.46 10.14
CA GLU A 408 -20.56 -23.49 9.71
C GLU A 408 -19.15 -23.88 10.18
N GLU A 409 -18.98 -24.30 11.43
CA GLU A 409 -17.69 -24.77 11.97
C GLU A 409 -17.17 -26.00 11.20
N LEU A 410 -18.05 -26.97 10.90
CA LEU A 410 -17.70 -28.15 10.11
C LEU A 410 -17.34 -27.80 8.66
N ASP A 411 -18.07 -26.89 8.01
CA ASP A 411 -17.76 -26.40 6.66
C ASP A 411 -16.41 -25.67 6.61
N LEU A 412 -16.11 -24.85 7.62
CA LEU A 412 -14.81 -24.17 7.72
C LEU A 412 -13.66 -25.16 7.91
N ARG A 413 -13.86 -26.18 8.75
CA ARG A 413 -12.88 -27.27 8.94
C ARG A 413 -12.65 -28.03 7.63
N GLN A 414 -13.70 -28.47 6.95
CA GLN A 414 -13.59 -29.21 5.70
C GLN A 414 -12.81 -28.39 4.65
N ARG A 415 -13.09 -27.09 4.54
CA ARG A 415 -12.34 -26.20 3.63
C ARG A 415 -10.87 -26.08 4.03
N ALA A 416 -10.56 -26.09 5.33
CA ALA A 416 -9.17 -26.09 5.80
C ALA A 416 -8.45 -27.39 5.43
N GLU A 417 -9.11 -28.56 5.53
CA GLU A 417 -8.56 -29.85 5.08
C GLU A 417 -8.32 -29.89 3.57
N GLU A 418 -9.25 -29.37 2.76
CA GLU A 418 -9.08 -29.25 1.31
C GLU A 418 -7.90 -28.34 0.94
N LEU A 419 -7.73 -27.24 1.66
CA LEU A 419 -6.60 -26.32 1.49
C LEU A 419 -5.28 -26.95 1.93
N GLU A 420 -5.24 -27.64 3.06
CA GLU A 420 -4.06 -28.36 3.54
C GLU A 420 -3.58 -29.36 2.50
N ASN A 421 -4.48 -30.21 1.97
CA ASN A 421 -4.17 -31.13 0.89
C ASN A 421 -3.66 -30.39 -0.35
N SER A 422 -4.34 -29.33 -0.77
CA SER A 422 -3.91 -28.51 -1.91
C SER A 422 -2.50 -27.97 -1.70
N ILE A 423 -2.18 -27.45 -0.52
CA ILE A 423 -0.85 -26.90 -0.22
C ILE A 423 0.20 -28.02 -0.21
N LEU A 424 -0.04 -29.13 0.46
CA LEU A 424 0.94 -30.22 0.62
C LEU A 424 1.26 -30.93 -0.70
N PHE A 425 0.25 -31.18 -1.55
CA PHE A 425 0.40 -31.92 -2.80
C PHE A 425 0.72 -31.05 -4.02
N SER A 426 0.63 -29.73 -3.89
CA SER A 426 1.04 -28.84 -4.97
C SER A 426 2.55 -28.85 -5.14
N GLY A 427 3.05 -29.34 -6.28
CA GLY A 427 4.43 -29.10 -6.70
C GLY A 427 4.61 -27.70 -7.30
N PHE A 428 5.81 -27.12 -7.23
CA PHE A 428 6.12 -25.95 -8.03
C PHE A 428 6.32 -26.37 -9.50
N SER A 429 5.30 -26.22 -10.32
CA SER A 429 5.46 -26.11 -11.78
C SER A 429 5.49 -24.62 -12.15
N PHE A 430 6.37 -23.84 -11.52
CA PHE A 430 6.39 -22.38 -11.65
C PHE A 430 7.77 -21.86 -11.96
N TYR A 431 8.40 -22.44 -12.98
CA TYR A 431 9.40 -21.71 -13.73
C TYR A 431 8.64 -20.80 -14.70
N CYS A 432 8.43 -19.52 -14.34
CA CYS A 432 8.56 -18.52 -15.40
C CYS A 432 9.95 -18.77 -15.97
N GLY A 433 10.08 -18.92 -17.29
CA GLY A 433 11.38 -19.01 -17.95
C GLY A 433 12.34 -17.93 -17.42
N PRO A 434 13.65 -18.03 -17.73
CA PRO A 434 14.62 -17.00 -17.37
C PRO A 434 14.31 -15.69 -18.11
N VAL A 435 13.26 -15.00 -17.68
CA VAL A 435 13.03 -13.60 -17.97
C VAL A 435 13.98 -12.90 -17.04
N ASP A 436 15.11 -12.48 -17.58
CA ASP A 436 15.95 -11.53 -16.90
C ASP A 436 15.18 -10.21 -16.79
N ILE A 437 14.65 -9.93 -15.60
CA ILE A 437 13.89 -8.70 -15.29
C ILE A 437 14.85 -7.49 -15.29
N GLY A 438 16.17 -7.72 -15.31
CA GLY A 438 17.20 -6.68 -15.18
C GLY A 438 17.36 -6.15 -13.76
N ASP A 439 16.58 -6.66 -12.79
CA ASP A 439 16.72 -6.35 -11.36
C ASP A 439 17.70 -7.32 -10.70
N THR A 440 18.94 -6.87 -10.51
CA THR A 440 19.98 -7.65 -9.86
C THR A 440 19.75 -7.83 -8.35
N ASN A 441 18.90 -7.00 -7.72
CA ASN A 441 18.60 -7.11 -6.30
C ASN A 441 17.54 -8.18 -6.01
N THR A 442 16.72 -8.54 -7.01
CA THR A 442 15.59 -9.46 -6.84
C THR A 442 15.64 -10.62 -7.83
N PRO A 443 16.63 -11.52 -7.73
CA PRO A 443 16.70 -12.71 -8.57
C PRO A 443 15.46 -13.61 -8.40
N PRO A 444 15.13 -14.46 -9.40
CA PRO A 444 14.00 -15.38 -9.33
C PRO A 444 14.00 -16.31 -8.11
N SER A 445 15.18 -16.66 -7.58
CA SER A 445 15.31 -17.45 -6.36
C SER A 445 14.63 -16.81 -5.16
N HIS A 446 14.64 -15.47 -5.03
CA HIS A 446 13.95 -14.77 -3.93
C HIS A 446 12.43 -15.00 -3.99
N PHE A 447 11.84 -15.06 -5.18
CA PHE A 447 10.42 -15.36 -5.35
C PHE A 447 10.11 -16.82 -5.02
N LEU A 448 10.98 -17.76 -5.37
CA LEU A 448 10.82 -19.17 -4.98
C LEU A 448 10.86 -19.35 -3.46
N THR A 449 11.86 -18.76 -2.79
CA THR A 449 11.96 -18.78 -1.33
C THR A 449 10.72 -18.16 -0.68
N LEU A 450 10.24 -17.03 -1.21
CA LEU A 450 9.03 -16.38 -0.71
C LEU A 450 7.77 -17.23 -0.96
N ALA A 451 7.68 -17.93 -2.09
CA ALA A 451 6.56 -18.80 -2.41
C ALA A 451 6.46 -19.94 -1.39
N GLU A 452 7.61 -20.53 -1.04
CA GLU A 452 7.68 -21.56 -0.02
C GLU A 452 7.33 -21.00 1.37
N ALA A 453 7.79 -19.79 1.69
CA ALA A 453 7.45 -19.13 2.94
C ALA A 453 5.92 -18.91 3.07
N TYR A 454 5.24 -18.49 2.00
CA TYR A 454 3.77 -18.35 2.00
C TYR A 454 3.03 -19.68 2.15
N ARG A 455 3.52 -20.76 1.52
CA ARG A 455 2.94 -22.11 1.67
C ARG A 455 3.08 -22.62 3.10
N CYS A 456 4.29 -22.55 3.64
CA CYS A 456 4.56 -22.92 5.01
C CYS A 456 3.76 -22.07 6.00
N ALA A 457 3.65 -20.75 5.77
CA ALA A 457 2.82 -19.88 6.58
C ALA A 457 1.34 -20.28 6.50
N ALA A 458 0.81 -20.62 5.32
CA ALA A 458 -0.55 -21.12 5.17
C ALA A 458 -0.80 -22.37 6.02
N LEU A 459 0.09 -23.37 5.93
CA LEU A 459 0.03 -24.59 6.74
C LEU A 459 0.09 -24.26 8.24
N LEU A 460 1.01 -23.38 8.65
CA LEU A 460 1.15 -22.98 10.05
C LEU A 460 -0.15 -22.37 10.58
N GLN A 461 -0.79 -21.48 9.82
CA GLN A 461 -2.06 -20.90 10.24
C GLN A 461 -3.19 -21.94 10.33
N ILE A 462 -3.24 -22.91 9.40
CA ILE A 462 -4.21 -24.02 9.45
C ILE A 462 -3.98 -24.85 10.72
N TYR A 463 -2.74 -25.31 10.94
CA TYR A 463 -2.40 -26.17 12.08
C TYR A 463 -2.52 -25.47 13.43
N HIS A 464 -2.39 -24.14 13.48
CA HIS A 464 -2.65 -23.38 14.69
C HIS A 464 -4.14 -23.31 15.04
N VAL A 465 -5.01 -23.08 14.04
CA VAL A 465 -6.46 -22.88 14.29
C VAL A 465 -7.26 -24.19 14.28
N PHE A 466 -6.82 -25.18 13.51
CA PHE A 466 -7.43 -26.50 13.40
C PHE A 466 -6.37 -27.58 13.70
N PRO A 467 -5.94 -27.71 14.98
CA PRO A 467 -4.86 -28.62 15.36
C PRO A 467 -5.18 -30.08 15.04
N GLU A 468 -6.45 -30.47 15.01
CA GLU A 468 -6.83 -31.86 14.76
C GLU A 468 -6.52 -32.28 13.31
N ILE A 469 -6.45 -31.33 12.36
CA ILE A 469 -6.00 -31.63 10.99
C ILE A 469 -4.54 -32.11 11.01
N LEU A 470 -3.69 -31.48 11.82
CA LEU A 470 -2.30 -31.90 11.99
C LEU A 470 -2.19 -33.25 12.69
N GLU A 471 -2.98 -33.46 13.75
CA GLU A 471 -3.04 -34.75 14.46
C GLU A 471 -3.41 -35.90 13.53
N GLU A 472 -4.46 -35.71 12.72
CA GLU A 472 -4.91 -36.69 11.73
C GLU A 472 -3.82 -36.96 10.70
N ARG A 473 -3.14 -35.93 10.20
CA ARG A 473 -2.02 -36.06 9.26
C ARG A 473 -0.86 -36.84 9.84
N LEU A 474 -0.45 -36.53 11.07
CA LEU A 474 0.64 -37.21 11.77
C LEU A 474 0.30 -38.69 11.97
N ARG A 475 -0.92 -39.01 12.41
CA ARG A 475 -1.39 -40.39 12.55
C ARG A 475 -1.42 -41.13 11.21
N SER A 476 -1.98 -40.53 10.16
CA SER A 476 -2.03 -41.15 8.83
C SER A 476 -0.64 -41.42 8.24
N ASN A 477 0.34 -40.54 8.50
CA ASN A 477 1.71 -40.75 8.04
C ASN A 477 2.46 -41.80 8.86
N GLN A 478 2.07 -42.04 10.13
CA GLN A 478 2.61 -43.13 10.95
C GLN A 478 2.08 -44.50 10.51
N GLU A 479 0.81 -44.56 10.08
CA GLU A 479 0.12 -45.79 9.65
C GLU A 479 0.33 -46.10 8.16
N ALA A 480 1.11 -45.29 7.43
CA ALA A 480 1.31 -45.43 5.99
C ALA A 480 2.13 -46.69 5.63
N ASP A 481 1.45 -47.82 5.43
CA ASP A 481 1.98 -49.06 4.87
C ASP A 481 2.28 -48.93 3.37
N GLY A 482 3.21 -48.05 2.97
CA GLY A 482 3.78 -47.96 1.62
C GLY A 482 2.85 -47.58 0.44
N GLU A 483 1.52 -47.69 0.56
CA GLU A 483 0.53 -47.38 -0.48
C GLU A 483 0.06 -45.91 -0.42
N SER A 484 0.18 -45.24 0.72
CA SER A 484 -0.17 -43.83 0.90
C SER A 484 1.07 -42.95 0.69
N SER A 485 1.13 -42.21 -0.42
CA SER A 485 2.27 -41.31 -0.68
C SER A 485 2.27 -40.14 0.31
N ILE A 486 3.24 -40.11 1.23
CA ILE A 486 3.46 -38.96 2.12
C ILE A 486 3.85 -37.75 1.24
N PRO A 487 3.19 -36.59 1.39
CA PRO A 487 3.51 -35.42 0.58
C PRO A 487 5.00 -35.04 0.69
N ALA A 488 5.64 -34.74 -0.44
CA ALA A 488 7.07 -34.43 -0.48
C ALA A 488 7.43 -33.20 0.39
N LEU A 489 6.56 -32.18 0.43
CA LEU A 489 6.74 -31.03 1.31
C LEU A 489 6.66 -31.43 2.79
N PHE A 490 5.74 -32.33 3.15
CA PHE A 490 5.64 -32.83 4.52
C PHE A 490 6.91 -33.59 4.92
N LEU A 491 7.44 -34.44 4.04
CA LEU A 491 8.71 -35.15 4.24
C LEU A 491 9.94 -34.23 4.32
N LEU A 492 9.89 -33.08 3.63
CA LEU A 492 10.96 -32.08 3.68
C LEU A 492 10.96 -31.35 5.04
N LEU A 493 9.77 -30.97 5.50
CA LEU A 493 9.60 -30.23 6.77
C LEU A 493 9.83 -31.14 7.98
N PHE A 494 9.38 -32.38 7.87
CA PHE A 494 9.51 -33.42 8.88
C PHE A 494 10.11 -34.62 8.13
N PRO A 495 11.40 -34.98 8.34
CA PRO A 495 12.08 -36.12 7.68
C PRO A 495 12.15 -37.39 8.56
N ILE A 496 11.71 -38.56 8.06
CA ILE A 496 11.39 -39.76 8.86
C ILE A 496 12.60 -40.18 9.70
N THR A 497 12.57 -39.87 10.98
CA THR A 497 13.61 -40.19 11.97
C THR A 497 12.96 -40.90 13.15
N ALA A 498 13.77 -41.62 13.96
CA ALA A 498 13.27 -42.40 15.10
C ALA A 498 12.49 -41.55 16.13
N ASP A 499 12.70 -40.24 16.14
CA ASP A 499 12.06 -39.29 17.07
C ASP A 499 10.63 -38.85 16.63
N TRP A 500 10.20 -39.19 15.40
CA TRP A 500 8.86 -38.84 14.86
C TRP A 500 7.69 -39.34 15.69
N VAL A 501 7.88 -40.46 16.38
CA VAL A 501 6.84 -41.11 17.19
C VAL A 501 6.51 -40.28 18.44
N SER A 502 7.34 -39.29 18.78
CA SER A 502 7.20 -38.44 19.97
C SER A 502 6.89 -36.97 19.70
N LEU A 503 6.71 -36.56 18.43
CA LEU A 503 6.56 -35.16 18.07
C LEU A 503 5.20 -34.62 18.53
N SER A 504 5.19 -33.63 19.43
CA SER A 504 3.95 -32.95 19.80
C SER A 504 3.47 -32.03 18.68
N ILE A 505 2.18 -31.70 18.69
CA ILE A 505 1.56 -30.72 17.77
C ILE A 505 2.29 -29.37 17.90
N GLU A 506 2.61 -28.99 19.13
CA GLU A 506 3.37 -27.78 19.45
C GLU A 506 4.76 -27.84 18.83
N ASP A 507 5.54 -28.90 19.05
CA ASP A 507 6.90 -29.03 18.49
C ASP A 507 6.91 -28.98 16.95
N THR A 508 5.89 -29.57 16.34
CA THR A 508 5.68 -29.57 14.89
C THR A 508 5.43 -28.14 14.36
N ARG A 509 4.58 -27.38 15.06
CA ARG A 509 4.33 -25.95 14.77
C ARG A 509 5.58 -25.09 14.98
N HIS A 510 6.32 -25.29 16.06
CA HIS A 510 7.58 -24.59 16.31
C HIS A 510 8.59 -24.86 15.19
N THR A 511 8.75 -26.13 14.78
CA THR A 511 9.66 -26.52 13.69
C THR A 511 9.27 -25.83 12.37
N LEU A 512 7.98 -25.78 12.05
CA LEU A 512 7.47 -25.09 10.86
C LEU A 512 7.72 -23.57 10.94
N ALA A 513 7.48 -22.95 12.10
CA ALA A 513 7.76 -21.53 12.32
C ALA A 513 9.26 -21.20 12.17
N LEU A 514 10.14 -22.04 12.73
CA LEU A 514 11.60 -21.91 12.59
C LEU A 514 12.04 -22.07 11.13
N HIS A 515 11.42 -22.99 10.39
CA HIS A 515 11.67 -23.14 8.95
C HIS A 515 11.28 -21.88 8.17
N ILE A 516 10.12 -21.29 8.44
CA ILE A 516 9.70 -20.02 7.81
C ILE A 516 10.69 -18.90 8.14
N VAL A 517 11.16 -18.79 9.38
CA VAL A 517 12.20 -17.81 9.76
C VAL A 517 13.49 -18.05 8.97
N SER A 518 13.90 -19.31 8.77
CA SER A 518 15.06 -19.67 7.95
C SER A 518 14.91 -19.24 6.48
N LEU A 519 13.71 -19.42 5.90
CA LEU A 519 13.42 -18.95 4.54
C LEU A 519 13.49 -17.42 4.44
N LEU A 520 12.92 -16.69 5.41
CA LEU A 520 12.98 -15.23 5.42
C LEU A 520 14.40 -14.69 5.66
N ASP A 521 15.25 -15.43 6.37
CA ASP A 521 16.66 -15.08 6.61
C ASP A 521 17.52 -15.20 5.34
N GLN A 522 17.13 -16.06 4.39
CA GLN A 522 17.78 -16.15 3.08
C GLN A 522 17.52 -14.92 2.19
N LEU A 523 16.48 -14.12 2.50
CA LEU A 523 16.13 -12.94 1.72
C LEU A 523 16.92 -11.71 2.20
N PRO A 524 17.81 -11.13 1.37
CA PRO A 524 18.63 -10.01 1.79
C PRO A 524 17.80 -8.74 2.04
N SER A 525 18.33 -7.83 2.86
CA SER A 525 17.75 -6.52 3.11
C SER A 525 17.78 -5.58 1.90
N THR A 526 18.30 -6.02 0.75
CA THR A 526 18.23 -5.33 -0.56
C THR A 526 17.16 -5.90 -1.50
N SER A 527 16.65 -7.12 -1.27
CA SER A 527 15.64 -7.77 -2.11
C SER A 527 14.37 -6.91 -2.27
N GLY A 528 13.82 -6.76 -3.47
CA GLY A 528 12.56 -6.04 -3.72
C GLY A 528 11.33 -6.68 -3.06
N THR A 529 11.40 -7.95 -2.65
CA THR A 529 10.28 -8.69 -2.03
C THR A 529 9.83 -8.20 -0.64
N LYS A 530 10.30 -7.03 -0.17
CA LYS A 530 10.11 -6.51 1.19
C LYS A 530 8.65 -6.30 1.54
N VAL A 531 7.89 -5.75 0.60
CA VAL A 531 6.47 -5.42 0.75
C VAL A 531 5.62 -6.66 1.04
N MET A 532 6.11 -7.85 0.65
CA MET A 532 5.43 -9.13 0.83
C MET A 532 5.71 -9.78 2.20
N GLN A 533 6.76 -9.37 2.91
CA GLN A 533 7.22 -10.05 4.13
C GLN A 533 6.43 -9.75 5.42
N PRO A 534 5.85 -8.55 5.65
CA PRO A 534 5.24 -8.19 6.93
C PRO A 534 4.13 -9.13 7.39
N VAL A 535 3.24 -9.56 6.47
CA VAL A 535 2.16 -10.50 6.79
C VAL A 535 2.69 -11.85 7.29
N ILE A 536 3.78 -12.36 6.69
CA ILE A 536 4.38 -13.64 7.10
C ILE A 536 4.99 -13.51 8.50
N LEU A 537 5.69 -12.39 8.78
CA LEU A 537 6.27 -12.11 10.09
C LEU A 537 5.21 -12.03 11.19
N ALA A 538 4.02 -11.49 10.89
CA ALA A 538 2.89 -11.50 11.83
C ALA A 538 2.37 -12.93 12.06
N CYS A 539 2.17 -13.69 10.97
CA CYS A 539 1.63 -15.06 11.02
C CYS A 539 2.44 -16.04 11.87
N ILE A 540 3.78 -15.95 11.86
CA ILE A 540 4.64 -16.85 12.63
C ILE A 540 4.76 -16.50 14.12
N SER A 541 4.28 -15.33 14.54
CA SER A 541 4.55 -14.82 15.89
C SER A 541 3.95 -15.69 17.01
N SER A 542 2.77 -16.27 16.79
CA SER A 542 2.08 -17.15 17.75
C SER A 542 2.73 -18.52 17.94
N ASP A 543 3.64 -18.90 17.05
CA ASP A 543 4.31 -20.21 17.06
C ASP A 543 5.79 -20.08 17.42
N LEU A 544 6.25 -18.87 17.73
CA LEU A 544 7.57 -18.59 18.31
C LEU A 544 7.40 -18.30 19.80
N VAL A 545 6.92 -19.29 20.56
CA VAL A 545 6.65 -19.21 22.01
C VAL A 545 7.50 -20.23 22.75
N PHE A 546 7.96 -19.92 23.96
CA PHE A 546 8.74 -20.89 24.75
C PHE A 546 7.86 -22.03 25.24
N SER A 547 8.39 -23.26 25.30
CA SER A 547 7.60 -24.41 25.74
C SER A 547 7.12 -24.24 27.19
N SER A 548 5.87 -24.62 27.46
CA SER A 548 5.17 -24.47 28.77
C SER A 548 5.85 -25.16 29.98
N GLY A 549 6.89 -25.97 29.77
CA GLY A 549 7.71 -26.60 30.82
C GLY A 549 9.17 -26.13 30.87
N SER A 550 9.54 -25.14 30.08
CA SER A 550 10.91 -24.62 29.97
C SER A 550 11.29 -23.77 31.19
N VAL A 551 12.58 -23.82 31.55
CA VAL A 551 13.20 -22.91 32.54
C VAL A 551 13.01 -21.43 32.15
N LEU A 552 12.82 -21.15 30.85
CA LEU A 552 12.62 -19.81 30.29
C LEU A 552 11.14 -19.43 30.06
N GLY A 553 10.21 -20.36 30.30
CA GLY A 553 8.78 -20.15 30.15
C GLY A 553 8.07 -19.68 31.44
N PRO A 554 6.80 -19.24 31.36
CA PRO A 554 6.05 -18.66 32.48
C PRO A 554 5.82 -19.61 33.67
N ALA A 555 5.88 -20.93 33.46
CA ALA A 555 5.70 -21.94 34.51
C ALA A 555 7.05 -22.52 34.99
N ALA A 556 7.93 -21.67 35.50
CA ALA A 556 9.23 -22.06 36.05
C ALA A 556 9.10 -22.85 37.38
N ASN A 557 8.74 -24.13 37.32
CA ASN A 557 8.74 -25.05 38.47
C ASN A 557 9.24 -26.48 38.17
N ALA A 558 9.94 -26.72 37.06
CA ALA A 558 10.51 -28.03 36.74
C ALA A 558 12.02 -27.98 36.45
N ILE A 559 12.67 -29.11 36.78
CA ILE A 559 14.10 -29.44 36.77
C ILE A 559 14.84 -28.93 35.50
N PRO A 560 16.11 -28.48 35.60
CA PRO A 560 16.82 -27.80 34.51
C PRO A 560 17.18 -28.75 33.37
N ASN A 561 16.33 -28.83 32.36
CA ASN A 561 16.72 -29.25 31.01
C ASN A 561 16.56 -28.04 30.09
N LEU A 562 17.69 -27.49 29.63
CA LEU A 562 17.70 -26.45 28.61
C LEU A 562 17.25 -27.12 27.31
N ASN A 563 16.00 -26.88 26.89
CA ASN A 563 15.50 -27.37 25.62
C ASN A 563 16.23 -26.63 24.49
N THR A 564 16.85 -27.35 23.56
CA THR A 564 17.52 -26.74 22.40
C THR A 564 16.54 -25.92 21.56
N LEU A 565 15.28 -26.35 21.51
CA LEU A 565 14.21 -25.66 20.80
C LEU A 565 13.97 -24.24 21.33
N ASP A 566 14.02 -24.02 22.64
CA ASP A 566 13.82 -22.67 23.22
C ASP A 566 14.96 -21.71 22.86
N VAL A 567 16.19 -22.23 22.72
CA VAL A 567 17.33 -21.44 22.25
C VAL A 567 17.12 -21.03 20.79
N ASP A 568 16.64 -21.96 19.96
CA ASP A 568 16.32 -21.70 18.56
C ASP A 568 15.16 -20.69 18.43
N ILE A 569 14.13 -20.79 19.27
CA ILE A 569 13.02 -19.83 19.35
C ILE A 569 13.52 -18.44 19.74
N ALA A 570 14.39 -18.33 20.75
CA ALA A 570 14.97 -17.05 21.14
C ALA A 570 15.80 -16.42 20.00
N GLN A 571 16.57 -17.23 19.27
CA GLN A 571 17.31 -16.78 18.09
C GLN A 571 16.37 -16.36 16.96
N ALA A 572 15.28 -17.11 16.73
CA ALA A 572 14.28 -16.80 15.73
C ALA A 572 13.53 -15.50 16.04
N ARG A 573 13.08 -15.28 17.28
CA ARG A 573 12.49 -14.00 17.72
C ARG A 573 13.46 -12.83 17.47
N ARG A 574 14.76 -13.02 17.72
CA ARG A 574 15.78 -12.00 17.43
C ARG A 574 15.87 -11.70 15.94
N LYS A 575 15.87 -12.71 15.07
CA LYS A 575 15.86 -12.53 13.59
C LYS A 575 14.62 -11.77 13.14
N VAL A 576 13.45 -12.12 13.65
CA VAL A 576 12.18 -11.42 13.35
C VAL A 576 12.25 -9.95 13.78
N LYS A 577 12.73 -9.65 14.99
CA LYS A 577 12.90 -8.25 15.47
C LYS A 577 13.87 -7.44 14.59
N MET A 578 14.98 -8.04 14.19
CA MET A 578 15.93 -7.39 13.27
C MET A 578 15.27 -7.10 11.92
N LYS A 579 14.56 -8.08 11.35
CA LYS A 579 13.88 -7.92 10.07
C LYS A 579 12.79 -6.84 10.11
N LEU A 580 11.97 -6.82 11.16
CA LEU A 580 10.96 -5.77 11.36
C LEU A 580 11.59 -4.37 11.44
N SER A 581 12.75 -4.26 12.09
CA SER A 581 13.49 -3.00 12.19
C SER A 581 13.98 -2.52 10.82
N GLU A 582 14.54 -3.43 10.01
CA GLU A 582 14.93 -3.15 8.62
C GLU A 582 13.74 -2.71 7.76
N LEU A 583 12.62 -3.44 7.84
CA LEU A 583 11.41 -3.13 7.08
C LEU A 583 10.79 -1.79 7.50
N THR A 584 10.86 -1.43 8.78
CA THR A 584 10.32 -0.15 9.29
C THR A 584 11.06 1.08 8.73
N ILE A 585 12.33 0.93 8.36
CA ILE A 585 13.09 2.00 7.71
C ILE A 585 12.62 2.21 6.27
N ILE A 586 12.23 1.13 5.59
CA ILE A 586 11.97 1.13 4.15
C ILE A 586 10.49 1.33 3.85
N LEU A 587 9.60 0.68 4.61
CA LEU A 587 8.16 0.72 4.42
C LEU A 587 7.53 1.86 5.26
N PRO A 588 6.29 2.28 4.96
CA PRO A 588 5.60 3.32 5.72
C PRO A 588 5.52 2.96 7.21
N LYS A 589 5.93 3.91 8.05
CA LYS A 589 6.12 3.67 9.49
C LYS A 589 4.84 3.28 10.23
N LEU A 590 3.68 3.86 9.88
CA LEU A 590 2.46 3.70 10.68
C LEU A 590 1.90 2.25 10.64
N PRO A 591 1.72 1.61 9.46
CA PRO A 591 1.37 0.18 9.41
C PRO A 591 2.41 -0.71 10.08
N MET A 592 3.70 -0.48 9.83
CA MET A 592 4.79 -1.28 10.39
C MET A 592 4.84 -1.22 11.92
N GLN A 593 4.51 -0.07 12.51
CA GLN A 593 4.39 0.07 13.96
C GLN A 593 3.25 -0.79 14.53
N ARG A 594 2.10 -0.88 13.86
CA ARG A 594 1.01 -1.77 14.29
C ARG A 594 1.41 -3.23 14.21
N ILE A 595 2.02 -3.65 13.11
CA ILE A 595 2.50 -5.03 12.93
C ILE A 595 3.53 -5.38 14.03
N THR A 596 4.47 -4.48 14.30
CA THR A 596 5.46 -4.65 15.37
C THR A 596 4.80 -4.76 16.74
N ASN A 597 3.78 -3.94 17.02
CA ASN A 597 3.04 -4.00 18.27
C ASN A 597 2.27 -5.32 18.44
N VAL A 598 1.61 -5.81 17.38
CA VAL A 598 0.91 -7.11 17.40
C VAL A 598 1.88 -8.24 17.74
N ILE A 599 3.04 -8.28 17.08
CA ILE A 599 4.05 -9.33 17.29
C ILE A 599 4.63 -9.27 18.70
N ASN A 600 5.02 -8.08 19.18
CA ASN A 600 5.56 -7.93 20.52
C ASN A 600 4.53 -8.28 21.59
N GLU A 601 3.28 -7.82 21.45
CA GLU A 601 2.21 -8.15 22.40
C GLU A 601 1.91 -9.65 22.41
N THR A 602 1.92 -10.31 21.25
CA THR A 602 1.73 -11.77 21.16
C THR A 602 2.80 -12.51 21.96
N TRP A 603 4.05 -12.05 21.89
CA TRP A 603 5.12 -12.60 22.72
C TRP A 603 4.99 -12.23 24.20
N ASP A 604 4.64 -10.99 24.53
CA ASP A 604 4.50 -10.54 25.92
C ASP A 604 3.35 -11.28 26.65
N ARG A 605 2.23 -11.55 25.96
CA ARG A 605 1.13 -12.37 26.49
C ARG A 605 1.56 -13.83 26.66
N ALA A 606 2.21 -14.41 25.66
CA ALA A 606 2.68 -15.78 25.72
C ALA A 606 3.72 -15.99 26.84
N ASP A 607 4.67 -15.05 26.99
CA ASP A 607 5.68 -15.07 28.05
C ASP A 607 5.07 -14.84 29.45
N SER A 608 3.86 -14.29 29.52
CA SER A 608 3.05 -14.17 30.74
C SER A 608 2.15 -15.38 31.02
N GLY A 609 2.16 -16.40 30.15
CA GLY A 609 1.34 -17.62 30.26
C GLY A 609 -0.03 -17.51 29.62
N LEU A 610 -0.30 -16.46 28.83
CA LEU A 610 -1.51 -16.30 28.03
C LEU A 610 -1.19 -16.66 26.57
N GLU A 611 -1.43 -17.90 26.19
CA GLU A 611 -1.26 -18.32 24.80
C GLU A 611 -2.44 -17.85 23.95
N GLU A 612 -2.21 -16.77 23.20
CA GLU A 612 -3.19 -16.21 22.29
C GLU A 612 -2.65 -16.15 20.86
N PHE A 613 -3.54 -16.40 19.91
CA PHE A 613 -3.21 -16.29 18.50
C PHE A 613 -3.06 -14.81 18.11
N TRP A 614 -2.13 -14.48 17.21
CA TRP A 614 -1.75 -13.12 16.87
C TRP A 614 -2.92 -12.32 16.29
N LEU A 615 -3.79 -13.00 15.53
CA LEU A 615 -5.00 -12.40 14.99
C LEU A 615 -5.97 -12.02 16.11
N ASP A 616 -5.96 -12.80 17.19
CA ASP A 616 -6.78 -12.53 18.35
C ASP A 616 -6.25 -11.30 19.09
N VAL A 617 -4.95 -11.25 19.36
CA VAL A 617 -4.26 -10.07 19.91
C VAL A 617 -4.50 -8.80 19.09
N MET A 618 -4.41 -8.90 17.77
CA MET A 618 -4.62 -7.77 16.86
C MET A 618 -6.03 -7.16 17.02
N LEU A 619 -7.06 -8.00 17.10
CA LEU A 619 -8.44 -7.52 17.25
C LEU A 619 -8.73 -6.98 18.64
N ASP A 620 -8.21 -7.63 19.69
CA ASP A 620 -8.48 -7.20 21.06
C ASP A 620 -7.88 -5.82 21.36
N LEU A 621 -6.75 -5.51 20.73
CA LEU A 621 -6.08 -4.21 20.85
C LEU A 621 -6.49 -3.18 19.79
N ASN A 622 -7.41 -3.51 18.87
CA ASN A 622 -7.78 -2.68 17.73
C ASN A 622 -6.56 -2.22 16.89
N LEU A 623 -5.64 -3.15 16.63
CA LEU A 623 -4.40 -2.93 15.88
C LEU A 623 -4.51 -3.38 14.43
N GLU A 624 -5.71 -3.53 13.88
CA GLU A 624 -5.91 -3.94 12.50
C GLU A 624 -5.20 -2.99 11.55
N THR A 625 -4.48 -3.55 10.58
CA THR A 625 -3.80 -2.80 9.52
C THR A 625 -3.61 -3.71 8.31
N ILE A 626 -3.50 -3.10 7.14
CA ILE A 626 -2.99 -3.77 5.94
C ILE A 626 -1.51 -4.08 6.15
N MET A 627 -1.11 -5.34 5.87
CA MET A 627 0.23 -5.87 6.14
C MET A 627 1.05 -6.07 4.86
N GLY A 628 1.12 -5.02 4.06
CA GLY A 628 1.88 -4.92 2.80
C GLY A 628 1.77 -3.54 2.19
#